data_AF-A0A926CHR6-F1
#
_entry.id   AF-A0A926CHR6-F1
#
_cell.length_a   1.000
_cell.length_b   1.000
_cell.length_c   1.000
_cell.angle_alpha   90.00
_cell.angle_beta   90.00
_cell.angle_gamma   90.00
#
_symmetry.space_group_name_H-M   'P 1'
#
loop_
_entity.id
_entity.type
_entity.pdbx_description
1 polymer ?
#
loop_
_entity_poly.entity_id
_entity_poly.type
_entity_poly.pdbx_seq_one_letter_code
_entity_poly.pdbx_strand_id
1 'polypeptide(L)' 'KVEVGAYAVVVRGSTSARWEREIYVGNVKEYTLKDFSIDDAVIGVKAISKDGFESPVAAYLAVERPEKAIELVQ' A
#
# COMPACT_ATOMS: atom_id res chain seq x y z
N LYS A 1 8.55 23.33 5.96
CA LYS A 1 7.75 22.50 5.03
C LYS A 1 8.53 21.21 4.85
N VAL A 2 7.96 20.05 5.23
CA VAL A 2 8.66 18.77 5.05
C VAL A 2 8.65 18.44 3.55
N GLU A 3 9.82 18.21 2.97
CA GLU A 3 9.95 17.83 1.56
C GLU A 3 10.06 16.32 1.44
N VAL A 4 9.13 15.71 0.70
CA VAL A 4 9.17 14.27 0.44
C VAL A 4 10.32 13.97 -0.52
N GLY A 5 11.24 13.11 -0.07
CA GLY A 5 12.37 12.61 -0.86
C GLY A 5 12.06 11.27 -1.53
N ALA A 6 11.25 10.43 -0.90
CA ALA A 6 10.87 9.13 -1.42
C ALA A 6 9.62 8.53 -0.75
N TYR A 7 9.18 7.40 -1.28
CA TYR A 7 8.14 6.57 -0.71
C TYR A 7 8.67 5.15 -0.43
N ALA A 8 8.06 4.51 0.55
CA ALA A 8 8.23 3.09 0.83
C ALA A 8 6.87 2.41 0.95
N VAL A 9 6.77 1.23 0.37
CA VAL A 9 5.60 0.35 0.48
C VAL A 9 5.87 -0.60 1.62
N VAL A 10 4.99 -0.61 2.61
CA VAL A 10 5.04 -1.55 3.73
C VAL A 10 3.96 -2.61 3.58
N VAL A 11 4.31 -3.83 3.98
CA VAL A 11 3.47 -5.00 3.81
C VAL A 11 3.47 -5.80 5.10
N ARG A 12 2.30 -6.31 5.46
CA ARG A 12 2.13 -7.30 6.53
C ARG A 12 1.15 -8.39 6.09
N GLY A 13 1.28 -9.57 6.67
CA GLY A 13 0.23 -10.57 6.59
C GLY A 13 -1.09 -10.07 7.21
N SER A 14 -2.21 -10.57 6.72
CA SER A 14 -3.56 -10.25 7.23
C SER A 14 -3.71 -10.52 8.74
N THR A 15 -2.99 -11.51 9.27
CA THR A 15 -2.99 -11.91 10.68
C THR A 15 -1.93 -11.22 11.54
N SER A 16 -0.98 -10.50 10.92
CA SER A 16 0.17 -9.92 11.62
C SER A 16 -0.15 -8.52 12.16
N ALA A 17 0.09 -8.27 13.45
CA ALA A 17 -0.15 -6.96 14.06
C ALA A 17 0.91 -5.89 13.72
N ARG A 18 2.05 -6.31 13.14
CA ARG A 18 3.19 -5.44 12.82
C ARG A 18 3.46 -5.46 11.32
N TRP A 19 4.05 -4.37 10.80
CA TRP A 19 4.62 -4.34 9.46
C TRP A 19 5.83 -5.25 9.41
N GLU A 20 5.86 -6.16 8.43
CA GLU A 20 6.88 -7.21 8.36
C GLU A 20 7.90 -6.93 7.26
N ARG A 21 7.44 -6.33 6.16
CA ARG A 21 8.27 -6.03 5.01
C ARG A 21 8.15 -4.56 4.63
N GLU A 22 9.26 -3.99 4.24
CA GLU A 22 9.36 -2.65 3.68
C GLU A 22 10.10 -2.72 2.35
N ILE A 23 9.52 -2.07 1.34
CA ILE A 23 10.02 -2.01 -0.03
C ILE A 23 10.20 -0.54 -0.37
N TYR A 24 11.44 -0.10 -0.48
CA TYR A 24 11.75 1.26 -0.87
C TYR A 24 11.54 1.44 -2.38
N VAL A 25 10.67 2.38 -2.77
CA VAL A 25 10.28 2.59 -4.18
C VAL A 25 10.85 3.88 -4.77
N GLY A 26 11.45 4.74 -3.94
CA GLY A 26 11.99 6.03 -4.36
C GLY A 26 10.91 7.09 -4.55
N ASN A 27 11.22 8.18 -5.28
CA ASN A 27 10.28 9.28 -5.53
C ASN A 27 9.37 9.00 -6.73
N VAL A 28 8.55 7.95 -6.63
CA VAL A 28 7.58 7.56 -7.65
C VAL A 28 6.15 7.78 -7.16
N LYS A 29 5.24 8.08 -8.10
CA LYS A 29 3.81 8.20 -7.80
C LYS A 29 3.04 6.89 -7.95
N GLU A 30 3.60 5.95 -8.71
CA GLU A 30 3.00 4.66 -9.01
C GLU A 30 4.09 3.59 -8.91
N TYR A 31 3.73 2.45 -8.33
CA TYR A 31 4.59 1.30 -8.22
C TYR A 31 3.76 0.02 -8.26
N THR A 32 4.16 -0.94 -9.10
CA THR A 32 3.45 -2.22 -9.25
C THR A 32 4.22 -3.32 -8.54
N LEU A 33 3.61 -3.92 -7.52
CA LEU A 33 4.10 -5.15 -6.91
C LEU A 33 3.78 -6.33 -7.82
N LYS A 34 4.82 -6.95 -8.40
CA LYS A 34 4.67 -8.17 -9.19
C LYS A 34 4.60 -9.39 -8.26
N ASP A 35 3.84 -10.40 -8.69
CA ASP A 35 3.73 -11.70 -8.02
C ASP A 35 3.27 -11.61 -6.56
N PHE A 36 2.30 -10.73 -6.31
CA PHE A 36 1.81 -10.41 -4.97
C PHE A 36 0.32 -10.74 -4.83
N SER A 37 -0.04 -11.59 -3.86
CA SER A 37 -1.43 -11.93 -3.54
C SER A 37 -2.06 -10.84 -2.67
N ILE A 38 -3.23 -10.34 -3.06
CA ILE A 38 -3.97 -9.32 -2.30
C ILE A 38 -4.78 -9.91 -1.15
N ASP A 39 -5.11 -11.20 -1.21
CA ASP A 39 -6.00 -11.84 -0.24
C ASP A 39 -5.33 -12.00 1.15
N ASP A 40 -4.02 -12.27 1.15
CA ASP A 40 -3.27 -12.58 2.36
C ASP A 40 -2.48 -11.40 2.94
N ALA A 41 -2.55 -10.24 2.29
CA ALA A 41 -1.65 -9.13 2.58
C ALA A 41 -2.36 -7.80 2.76
N VAL A 42 -1.94 -7.07 3.79
CA VAL A 42 -2.29 -5.67 3.99
C VAL A 42 -1.12 -4.81 3.52
N ILE A 43 -1.41 -3.88 2.63
CA ILE A 43 -0.44 -2.98 2.02
C ILE A 43 -0.63 -1.58 2.62
N GLY A 44 0.48 -0.88 2.85
CA GLY A 44 0.48 0.53 3.21
C GLY A 44 1.61 1.28 2.52
N VAL A 45 1.51 2.60 2.52
CA VAL A 45 2.53 3.49 1.95
C VAL A 45 2.96 4.47 3.03
N LYS A 46 4.27 4.72 3.13
CA LYS A 46 4.83 5.80 3.94
C LYS A 46 5.72 6.69 3.10
N ALA A 47 5.78 7.97 3.46
CA ALA A 47 6.68 8.95 2.87
C ALA A 47 7.95 9.08 3.70
N ILE A 48 9.06 9.33 3.03
CA ILE A 48 10.38 9.55 3.62
C ILE A 48 10.83 10.94 3.19
N SER A 49 11.14 11.81 4.16
CA SER A 49 11.70 13.14 3.92
C SER A 49 13.11 13.05 3.36
N LYS A 50 13.56 14.10 2.66
CA LYS A 50 14.99 14.24 2.30
C LYS A 50 15.92 14.20 3.52
N ASP A 51 15.42 14.61 4.69
CA ASP A 51 16.16 14.61 5.96
C ASP A 51 16.09 13.26 6.71
N GLY A 52 15.43 12.25 6.13
CA GLY A 52 15.33 10.91 6.70
C GLY A 52 14.16 10.67 7.66
N PHE A 53 13.26 11.65 7.86
CA PHE A 53 12.05 11.45 8.66
C PHE A 53 11.01 10.61 7.92
N GLU A 54 10.38 9.68 8.63
CA GLU A 54 9.32 8.82 8.11
C GLU A 54 7.94 9.31 8.55
N SER A 55 6.97 9.28 7.62
CA SER A 55 5.58 9.54 7.94
C SER A 55 4.92 8.33 8.59
N PRO A 56 3.78 8.51 9.28
CA PRO A 56 2.86 7.41 9.56
C PRO A 56 2.48 6.67 8.27
N VAL A 57 2.18 5.38 8.41
CA VAL A 57 1.77 4.53 7.29
C VAL A 57 0.31 4.79 6.93
N ALA A 58 0.06 5.13 5.67
CA ALA A 58 -1.27 5.13 5.08
C ALA A 58 -1.59 3.72 4.58
N ALA A 59 -2.39 2.97 5.35
CA ALA A 59 -2.82 1.63 4.99
C ALA A 59 -3.93 1.67 3.94
N TYR A 60 -3.88 0.74 2.97
CA TYR A 60 -4.99 0.51 2.05
C TYR A 60 -6.14 -0.13 2.82
N LEU A 61 -7.29 0.54 2.83
CA LEU A 61 -8.53 0.00 3.35
C LEU A 61 -9.33 -0.55 2.18
N ALA A 62 -9.72 -1.83 2.27
CA ALA A 62 -10.65 -2.40 1.32
C ALA A 62 -11.98 -1.65 1.43
N VAL A 63 -12.28 -0.83 0.43
CA VAL A 63 -13.59 -0.20 0.30
C VAL A 63 -14.61 -1.25 -0.14
N GLU A 64 -15.84 -1.13 0.35
CA GLU A 64 -16.94 -1.98 -0.10
C GLU A 64 -17.07 -1.85 -1.61
N ARG A 65 -16.89 -2.97 -2.33
CA ARG A 65 -17.05 -2.98 -3.78
C ARG A 65 -18.54 -2.76 -4.07
N PRO A 66 -18.92 -1.71 -4.82
CA PRO A 66 -20.32 -1.58 -5.23
C PRO A 66 -20.71 -2.83 -6.01
N GLU A 67 -21.82 -3.44 -5.62
CA GLU A 67 -22.35 -4.61 -6.31
C GLU A 67 -22.61 -4.24 -7.78
N LYS A 68 -21.91 -4.90 -8.70
CA LYS A 68 -22.23 -4.78 -10.12
C LYS A 68 -23.45 -5.68 -10.37
N ALA A 69 -24.52 -5.09 -10.89
CA ALA A 69 -25.65 -5.86 -11.41
C ALA A 69 -25.11 -6.85 -12.45
N ILE A 70 -25.35 -8.14 -12.21
CA ILE A 70 -24.99 -9.20 -13.15
C ILE A 70 -26.07 -9.19 -14.22
N GLU A 71 -25.73 -8.80 -15.45
CA GLU A 71 -26.61 -9.02 -16.59
C GLU A 71 -26.60 -10.51 -16.94
N LEU A 72 -27.70 -11.19 -16.62
CA LEU A 72 -27.93 -12.56 -17.06
C LEU A 72 -28.21 -12.53 -18.57
N VAL A 73 -27.28 -13.03 -19.37
CA VAL A 73 -27.53 -13.32 -20.78
C VAL A 73 -28.39 -14.58 -20.84
N GLN A 74 -29.67 -14.42 -21.20
CA GLN A 74 -30.61 -15.53 -21.43
C GLN A 74 -30.36 -16.24 -22.76
#